data_AF-A0A968LS38-F1
#
_entry.id   AF-A0A968LS38-F1
#
_cell.length_a   1.000
_cell.length_b   1.000
_cell.length_c   1.000
_cell.angle_alpha   90.00
_cell.angle_beta   90.00
_cell.angle_gamma   90.00
#
_symmetry.space_group_name_H-M   'P 1'
#
loop_
_entity.id
_entity.type
_entity.pdbx_description
1 polymer ?
#
loop_
_entity_poly.entity_id
_entity_poly.type
_entity_poly.pdbx_seq_one_letter_code
_entity_poly.pdbx_strand_id
1 'polypeptide(L)'
;MQIREMQEISQKMVNNPNSAEFYFNRGLSHERIGDKNRAIDDYASAIRLDPNFAPAYHHRGILSNEIGHRKKAIDDLRKASQLYFGQGDIENYEVTKELSKNLYELRSPGMKGQEKVKTLSSNTLLVGGLFS
;
A
#
# COMPACT_ATOMS: atom_id res chain seq x y z
N MET A 1 9.62 16.93 -34.69
CA MET A 1 10.52 17.59 -33.71
C MET A 1 10.01 17.46 -32.28
N GLN A 2 8.70 17.62 -32.02
CA GLN A 2 8.08 17.62 -30.67
C GLN A 2 8.21 16.33 -29.83
N ILE A 3 8.28 15.14 -30.42
CA ILE A 3 8.33 13.87 -29.63
C ILE A 3 9.65 13.74 -28.86
N ARG A 4 10.78 14.14 -29.45
CA ARG A 4 12.09 14.07 -28.79
C ARG A 4 12.20 15.07 -27.64
N GLU A 5 11.64 16.27 -27.80
CA GLU A 5 11.61 17.28 -26.72
C GLU A 5 10.74 16.83 -25.55
N MET A 6 9.56 16.25 -25.80
CA MET A 6 8.73 15.69 -24.72
C MET A 6 9.43 14.52 -24.01
N GLN A 7 10.15 13.68 -24.75
CA GLN A 7 10.94 12.59 -24.17
C GLN A 7 12.10 13.12 -23.32
N GLU A 8 12.84 14.13 -23.77
CA GLU A 8 13.93 14.74 -22.99
C GLU A 8 13.42 15.47 -21.74
N ILE A 9 12.29 16.19 -21.83
CA ILE A 9 11.67 16.86 -20.68
C ILE A 9 11.20 15.82 -19.66
N SER A 10 10.56 14.73 -20.11
CA SER A 10 10.16 13.62 -19.26
C SER A 10 11.38 12.96 -18.59
N GLN A 11 12.44 12.67 -19.36
CA GLN A 11 13.66 12.08 -18.83
C GLN A 11 14.36 13.01 -17.82
N LYS A 12 14.36 14.33 -18.06
CA LYS A 12 14.90 15.33 -17.14
C LYS A 12 14.08 15.45 -15.85
N MET A 13 12.76 15.33 -15.92
CA MET A 13 11.89 15.27 -14.75
C MET A 13 12.15 14.01 -13.91
N VAL A 14 12.31 12.86 -14.57
CA VAL A 14 12.63 11.57 -13.93
C VAL A 14 14.04 11.57 -13.32
N ASN A 15 15.01 12.23 -13.95
CA ASN A 15 16.38 12.37 -13.47
C ASN A 15 16.62 13.62 -12.62
N ASN A 16 15.56 14.34 -12.22
CA ASN A 16 15.69 15.48 -11.33
C ASN A 16 15.90 14.96 -9.90
N PRO A 17 17.08 15.15 -9.29
CA PRO A 17 17.36 14.62 -7.96
C PRO A 17 16.47 15.22 -6.85
N ASN A 18 15.63 16.20 -7.17
CA ASN A 18 14.68 16.83 -6.24
C ASN A 18 13.21 16.39 -6.45
N SER A 19 12.93 15.36 -7.25
CA SER A 19 11.57 14.81 -7.41
C SER A 19 11.34 13.58 -6.53
N ALA A 20 10.09 13.37 -6.09
CA ALA A 20 9.72 12.18 -5.34
C ALA A 20 9.92 10.91 -6.17
N GLU A 21 9.63 10.99 -7.48
CA GLU A 21 9.81 9.91 -8.44
C GLU A 21 11.28 9.49 -8.59
N PHE A 22 12.22 10.43 -8.57
CA PHE A 22 13.64 10.10 -8.65
C PHE A 22 14.07 9.21 -7.48
N TYR A 23 13.76 9.64 -6.25
CA TYR A 23 14.09 8.87 -5.05
C TYR A 23 13.34 7.54 -5.02
N PHE A 24 12.07 7.50 -5.43
CA PHE A 24 11.34 6.26 -5.52
C PHE A 24 11.97 5.26 -6.50
N ASN A 25 12.33 5.71 -7.71
CA ASN A 25 12.98 4.86 -8.71
C ASN A 25 14.36 4.37 -8.25
N ARG A 26 15.11 5.21 -7.53
CA ARG A 26 16.37 4.81 -6.91
C ARG A 26 16.14 3.79 -5.78
N GLY A 27 15.10 3.98 -4.98
CA GLY A 27 14.66 3.02 -3.96
C GLY A 27 14.32 1.65 -4.55
N LEU A 28 13.56 1.61 -5.65
CA LEU A 28 13.28 0.37 -6.39
C LEU A 28 14.54 -0.31 -6.91
N SER A 29 15.54 0.48 -7.32
CA SER A 29 16.84 -0.04 -7.77
C SER A 29 17.62 -0.68 -6.62
N HIS A 30 17.63 -0.03 -5.45
CA HIS A 30 18.23 -0.59 -4.23
C HIS A 30 17.51 -1.85 -3.74
N GLU A 31 16.17 -1.87 -3.80
CA GLU A 31 15.35 -3.03 -3.48
C GLU A 31 15.71 -4.22 -4.37
N ARG A 32 15.83 -4.00 -5.69
CA ARG A 32 16.18 -5.05 -6.66
C ARG A 32 17.54 -5.69 -6.42
N ILE A 33 18.51 -4.92 -5.91
CA ILE A 33 19.85 -5.45 -5.56
C ILE A 33 19.93 -5.97 -4.11
N GLY A 34 18.80 -5.98 -3.38
CA GLY A 34 18.71 -6.48 -2.01
C GLY A 34 19.16 -5.49 -0.93
N ASP A 35 19.48 -4.25 -1.29
CA ASP A 35 19.88 -3.20 -0.34
C ASP A 35 18.65 -2.53 0.28
N LYS A 36 17.97 -3.28 1.16
CA LYS A 36 16.69 -2.85 1.76
C LYS A 36 16.81 -1.57 2.59
N ASN A 37 17.95 -1.35 3.25
CA ASN A 37 18.17 -0.16 4.06
C ASN A 37 18.22 1.11 3.20
N ARG A 38 19.02 1.10 2.12
CA ARG A 38 19.07 2.25 1.20
C ARG A 38 17.74 2.46 0.49
N ALA A 39 17.04 1.38 0.14
CA ALA A 39 15.70 1.49 -0.45
C ALA A 39 14.71 2.20 0.50
N ILE A 40 14.71 1.84 1.78
CA ILE A 40 13.86 2.47 2.80
C ILE A 40 14.18 3.97 2.96
N ASP A 41 15.47 4.34 2.95
CA ASP A 41 15.90 5.74 3.05
C ASP A 41 15.47 6.57 1.83
N ASP A 42 15.52 5.95 0.65
CA ASP A 42 15.06 6.56 -0.60
C ASP A 42 13.55 6.73 -0.63
N TYR A 43 12.78 5.72 -0.22
CA TYR A 43 11.33 5.86 -0.07
C TYR A 43 10.97 6.93 0.97
N ALA A 44 11.73 7.03 2.07
CA ALA A 44 11.55 8.11 3.04
C ALA A 44 11.83 9.50 2.44
N SER A 45 12.82 9.61 1.57
CA SER A 45 13.11 10.85 0.85
C SER A 45 12.01 11.21 -0.14
N ALA A 46 11.48 10.23 -0.88
CA ALA A 46 10.32 10.43 -1.75
C ALA A 46 9.09 10.94 -0.98
N ILE A 47 8.78 10.31 0.16
CA ILE A 47 7.68 10.73 1.06
C ILE A 47 7.86 12.15 1.59
N ARG A 48 9.09 12.57 1.89
CA ARG A 48 9.37 13.92 2.37
C ARG A 48 9.14 14.98 1.29
N LEU A 49 9.41 14.63 0.02
CA LEU A 49 9.20 15.53 -1.12
C LEU A 49 7.73 15.58 -1.53
N ASP A 50 7.06 14.43 -1.55
CA ASP A 50 5.62 14.33 -1.77
C ASP A 50 4.96 13.43 -0.70
N PRO A 51 4.34 14.04 0.32
CA PRO A 51 3.62 13.31 1.38
C PRO A 51 2.38 12.54 0.89
N ASN A 52 1.94 12.77 -0.35
CA ASN A 52 0.82 12.08 -0.98
C ASN A 52 1.27 10.96 -1.93
N PHE A 53 2.57 10.67 -2.00
CA PHE A 53 3.11 9.65 -2.89
C PHE A 53 2.90 8.23 -2.35
N ALA A 54 1.69 7.69 -2.61
CA ALA A 54 1.23 6.39 -2.12
C ALA A 54 2.21 5.23 -2.37
N PRO A 55 2.85 5.11 -3.56
CA PRO A 55 3.79 4.01 -3.83
C PRO A 55 4.97 3.97 -2.87
N ALA A 56 5.52 5.12 -2.47
CA ALA A 56 6.66 5.14 -1.56
C ALA A 56 6.29 4.63 -0.15
N TYR A 57 5.10 4.95 0.35
CA TYR A 57 4.61 4.36 1.61
C TYR A 57 4.39 2.86 1.48
N HIS A 58 3.80 2.39 0.37
CA HIS A 58 3.57 0.97 0.13
C HIS A 58 4.87 0.15 0.15
N HIS A 59 5.86 0.55 -0.65
CA HIS A 59 7.14 -0.16 -0.73
C HIS A 59 7.94 -0.06 0.57
N ARG A 60 7.97 1.12 1.21
CA ARG A 60 8.63 1.25 2.53
C ARG A 60 7.98 0.38 3.59
N GLY A 61 6.65 0.23 3.54
CA GLY A 61 5.90 -0.63 4.43
C GLY A 61 6.26 -2.11 4.26
N ILE A 62 6.29 -2.61 3.01
CA ILE A 62 6.71 -3.98 2.69
C ILE A 62 8.13 -4.25 3.22
N LEU A 63 9.10 -3.42 2.85
CA LEU A 63 10.49 -3.62 3.27
C LEU A 63 10.66 -3.50 4.78
N SER A 64 9.93 -2.58 5.43
CA SER A 64 9.92 -2.46 6.89
C SER A 64 9.43 -3.75 7.56
N ASN A 65 8.43 -4.43 7.01
CA ASN A 65 8.00 -5.72 7.54
C ASN A 65 9.07 -6.80 7.35
N GLU A 66 9.73 -6.85 6.19
CA GLU A 66 10.78 -7.82 5.90
C GLU A 66 12.00 -7.69 6.83
N ILE A 67 12.33 -6.48 7.27
CA ILE A 67 13.42 -6.24 8.24
C ILE A 67 12.93 -6.28 9.71
N GLY A 68 11.69 -6.73 9.96
CA GLY A 68 11.15 -6.94 11.30
C GLY A 68 10.49 -5.72 11.96
N HIS A 69 10.47 -4.56 11.29
CA HIS A 69 9.81 -3.33 11.75
C HIS A 69 8.30 -3.33 11.47
N ARG A 70 7.60 -4.37 11.93
CA ARG A 70 6.18 -4.62 11.59
C ARG A 70 5.23 -3.48 11.96
N LYS A 71 5.43 -2.79 13.11
CA LYS A 71 4.57 -1.64 13.48
C LYS A 71 4.65 -0.54 12.43
N LYS A 72 5.88 -0.16 12.05
CA LYS A 72 6.12 0.85 11.01
C LYS A 72 5.53 0.41 9.66
N ALA A 73 5.63 -0.88 9.34
CA ALA A 73 5.02 -1.43 8.14
C ALA A 73 3.50 -1.24 8.10
N ILE A 74 2.81 -1.56 9.20
CA ILE A 74 1.35 -1.38 9.30
C ILE A 74 0.99 0.10 9.14
N ASP A 75 1.72 1.00 9.81
CA ASP A 75 1.46 2.44 9.75
C ASP A 75 1.64 2.98 8.31
N ASP A 76 2.72 2.59 7.64
CA ASP A 76 3.01 2.99 6.26
C ASP A 76 1.97 2.42 5.27
N LEU A 77 1.60 1.15 5.40
CA LEU A 77 0.61 0.52 4.53
C LEU A 77 -0.78 1.14 4.71
N ARG A 78 -1.19 1.45 5.94
CA ARG A 78 -2.46 2.16 6.18
C ARG A 78 -2.47 3.55 5.55
N LYS A 79 -1.33 4.26 5.60
CA LYS A 79 -1.21 5.56 4.93
C LYS A 79 -1.28 5.41 3.41
N ALA A 80 -0.60 4.42 2.84
CA ALA A 80 -0.67 4.12 1.41
C ALA A 80 -2.10 3.79 0.97
N SER A 81 -2.84 2.93 1.71
CA SER A 81 -4.21 2.58 1.34
C SER A 81 -5.14 3.81 1.34
N GLN A 82 -5.00 4.71 2.31
CA GLN A 82 -5.78 5.95 2.35
C GLN A 82 -5.48 6.86 1.15
N LEU A 83 -4.21 6.97 0.75
CA LEU A 83 -3.80 7.77 -0.40
C LEU A 83 -4.30 7.17 -1.71
N TYR A 84 -4.16 5.86 -1.92
CA TYR A 84 -4.68 5.17 -3.11
C TYR A 84 -6.19 5.36 -3.24
N PHE A 85 -6.94 5.20 -2.14
CA PHE A 85 -8.37 5.47 -2.14
C PHE A 85 -8.70 6.92 -2.53
N GLY A 86 -7.98 7.90 -1.97
CA GLY A 86 -8.14 9.31 -2.30
C GLY A 86 -7.77 9.65 -3.75
N GLN A 87 -6.87 8.88 -4.36
CA GLN A 87 -6.45 9.00 -5.76
C GLN A 87 -7.39 8.27 -6.74
N GLY A 88 -8.37 7.51 -6.23
CA GLY A 88 -9.26 6.68 -7.05
C GLY A 88 -8.62 5.37 -7.53
N ASP A 89 -7.44 5.02 -7.01
CA ASP A 89 -6.75 3.77 -7.31
C ASP A 89 -7.31 2.64 -6.41
N ILE A 90 -8.47 2.13 -6.81
CA ILE A 90 -9.22 1.13 -6.03
C ILE A 90 -8.47 -0.21 -5.96
N GLU A 91 -7.72 -0.56 -7.01
CA GLU A 91 -6.95 -1.81 -7.06
C GLU A 91 -5.85 -1.81 -5.99
N ASN A 92 -4.98 -0.80 -6.00
CA ASN A 92 -3.91 -0.71 -5.01
C ASN A 92 -4.45 -0.43 -3.60
N TYR A 93 -5.58 0.25 -3.47
CA TYR A 93 -6.26 0.44 -2.20
C TYR A 93 -6.61 -0.91 -1.54
N GLU A 94 -7.34 -1.80 -2.23
CA GLU A 94 -7.79 -3.05 -1.63
C GLU A 94 -6.60 -3.98 -1.31
N VAL A 95 -5.62 -4.06 -2.21
CA VAL A 95 -4.39 -4.85 -1.98
C VAL A 95 -3.64 -4.35 -0.74
N THR A 96 -3.40 -3.04 -0.65
CA THR A 96 -2.63 -2.44 0.44
C THR A 96 -3.38 -2.52 1.77
N LYS A 97 -4.70 -2.30 1.75
CA LYS A 97 -5.57 -2.40 2.92
C LYS A 97 -5.53 -3.81 3.49
N GLU A 98 -5.69 -4.82 2.64
CA GLU A 98 -5.66 -6.22 3.05
C GLU A 98 -4.29 -6.64 3.60
N LEU A 99 -3.20 -6.15 3.00
CA LEU A 99 -1.85 -6.37 3.54
C LEU A 99 -1.69 -5.78 4.94
N SER A 100 -2.17 -4.54 5.15
CA SER A 100 -2.09 -3.88 6.46
C SER A 100 -2.92 -4.61 7.53
N LYS A 101 -4.10 -5.13 7.15
CA LYS A 101 -5.01 -5.91 8.01
C LYS A 101 -4.35 -7.22 8.42
N ASN A 102 -3.82 -7.98 7.46
CA ASN A 102 -3.15 -9.25 7.72
C ASN A 102 -1.94 -9.09 8.66
N LEU A 103 -1.13 -8.04 8.46
CA LEU A 103 -0.01 -7.75 9.36
C LEU A 103 -0.46 -7.40 10.79
N TYR A 104 -1.61 -6.73 10.93
CA TYR A 104 -2.20 -6.44 12.23
C TYR A 104 -2.78 -7.70 12.90
N GLU A 105 -3.50 -8.54 12.16
CA GLU A 105 -4.10 -9.77 12.68
C GLU A 105 -3.05 -10.81 13.10
N LEU A 106 -1.90 -10.89 12.41
CA LEU A 106 -0.78 -11.73 12.83
C LEU A 106 -0.19 -11.34 14.20
N ARG A 107 -0.41 -10.10 14.66
CA ARG A 107 -0.04 -9.67 16.02
C ARG A 107 -1.03 -10.18 17.07
N SER A 108 -2.26 -10.45 16.66
CA SER A 108 -3.38 -10.81 17.53
C SER A 108 -4.10 -12.04 16.97
N PRO A 109 -3.58 -13.27 17.18
CA PRO A 109 -4.17 -14.52 16.64
C PRO A 109 -5.62 -14.84 17.06
N GLY A 110 -6.36 -13.90 17.67
CA GLY A 110 -7.69 -14.08 18.24
C GLY A 110 -8.81 -13.21 17.66
N MET A 111 -8.64 -12.57 16.48
CA MET A 111 -9.71 -11.77 15.86
C MET A 111 -10.14 -12.22 14.46
N LYS A 112 -10.14 -13.54 14.19
CA LYS A 112 -10.99 -14.07 13.10
C LYS A 112 -12.43 -14.08 13.58
N GLY A 113 -13.13 -12.96 13.42
CA GLY A 113 -14.53 -12.84 13.81
C GLY A 113 -15.21 -11.64 13.17
N GLN A 114 -16.00 -11.94 12.13
CA GLN A 114 -17.04 -11.09 11.55
C GLN A 114 -16.65 -10.16 10.39
N GLU A 115 -16.14 -10.74 9.30
CA GLU A 115 -16.62 -10.33 7.98
C GLU A 115 -17.64 -11.38 7.52
N LYS A 116 -18.81 -11.33 8.17
CA LYS A 116 -19.99 -12.03 7.65
C LYS A 116 -20.42 -11.24 6.43
N VAL A 117 -19.86 -11.60 5.28
CA VAL A 117 -20.41 -11.27 3.97
C VAL A 117 -21.89 -11.69 4.05
N LYS A 118 -22.79 -10.72 4.23
CA LYS A 118 -24.22 -10.91 4.02
C LYS A 118 -24.38 -11.13 2.51
N THR A 119 -24.10 -12.35 2.07
CA THR A 119 -24.75 -12.85 0.87
C THR A 119 -26.24 -12.88 1.21
N LEU A 120 -27.00 -12.10 0.45
CA LEU A 120 -28.45 -12.20 0.38
C LEU A 120 -28.80 -13.62 -0.10
N SER A 121 -28.85 -14.57 0.83
CA SER A 121 -29.65 -15.77 0.67
C SER A 121 -30.97 -15.48 1.34
N SER A 122 -31.96 -15.12 0.52
CA SER A 122 -33.36 -15.09 0.92
C SER A 122 -33.75 -16.45 1.46
N ASN A 123 -33.87 -16.55 2.79
CA ASN A 123 -34.72 -17.55 3.42
C ASN A 123 -35.31 -16.98 4.72
N THR A 124 -36.22 -16.04 4.49
CA THR A 124 -37.35 -15.69 5.34
C THR A 124 -38.47 -16.65 4.86
N LEU A 125 -39.03 -17.60 5.60
CA LEU A 125 -39.60 -17.50 6.94
C LEU A 125 -39.61 -18.85 7.68
N LEU A 126 -39.33 -18.72 8.97
CA LEU A 126 -39.77 -19.55 10.07
C LEU A 126 -41.32 -19.60 10.12
N VAL A 127 -41.92 -20.79 10.10
CA VAL A 127 -43.15 -21.11 10.83
C VAL A 127 -42.91 -22.54 11.34
N GLY A 128 -42.52 -22.76 12.59
CA GLY A 128 -43.31 -22.48 13.77
C GLY A 128 -43.99 -23.78 14.17
N GLY A 129 -43.32 -24.59 15.00
CA GLY A 129 -43.91 -25.76 15.65
C GLY A 129 -44.80 -25.37 16.83
N LEU A 130 -45.36 -26.41 17.47
CA LEU A 130 -46.41 -26.47 18.51
C LEU A 130 -47.83 -26.32 17.93
N PHE A 131 -48.76 -27.26 18.13
CA PHE A 131 -49.15 -27.89 19.40
C PHE A 131 -49.73 -29.31 19.21
N SER A 132 -49.55 -30.12 20.27
CA SER A 132 -50.33 -31.30 20.73
C SER A 132 -50.42 -32.56 19.86
#